data_AF-A0A532BYH8-F1
#
_entry.id   AF-A0A532BYH8-F1
#
_cell.length_a   1.000
_cell.length_b   1.000
_cell.length_c   1.000
_cell.angle_alpha   90.00
_cell.angle_beta   90.00
_cell.angle_gamma   90.00
#
_symmetry.space_group_name_H-M   'P 1'
#
loop_
_entity.id
_entity.type
_entity.pdbx_description
1 polymer ?
#
loop_
_entity_poly.entity_id
_entity_poly.type
_entity_poly.pdbx_seq_one_letter_code
_entity_poly.pdbx_strand_id
1 'polypeptide(L)'
;MKQGRQTIVTLAVASVFALSVGVSSVWANEPGYGKEGHGGSGHSSMGGHGKSMMHNSTGQLIRHLLKHEKDLGLTAEQVTKLKDMQLNLDKTRIKSEADIQVAERELKSLTEEEKSDLGAIEAKLKQSADLQVALRMVSIKARRDVYALLTPEQRTKEKTEHEKVMQQHKDAGKGYGNPHGGTSGPMKGSPHKGGLLKGLSLQQA
;
A
#
# COMPACT_ATOMS: atom_id res chain seq x y z
N MET A 1 48.11 -35.84 -36.13
CA MET A 1 48.79 -34.76 -36.88
C MET A 1 47.92 -34.35 -38.06
N LYS A 2 47.97 -33.06 -38.41
CA LYS A 2 47.31 -32.34 -39.52
C LYS A 2 45.83 -32.02 -39.35
N GLN A 3 45.64 -30.75 -38.98
CA GLN A 3 44.41 -30.00 -38.81
C GLN A 3 43.72 -29.71 -40.16
N GLY A 4 42.40 -29.81 -40.17
CA GLY A 4 41.55 -29.32 -41.26
C GLY A 4 41.23 -27.84 -41.11
N ARG A 5 41.41 -27.08 -42.19
CA ARG A 5 41.00 -25.67 -42.34
C ARG A 5 39.50 -25.54 -42.09
N GLN A 6 39.11 -24.86 -41.02
CA GLN A 6 37.77 -24.32 -40.84
C GLN A 6 37.76 -22.89 -41.39
N THR A 7 37.09 -22.70 -42.52
CA THR A 7 36.88 -21.41 -43.16
C THR A 7 35.91 -20.57 -42.34
N ILE A 8 36.38 -19.42 -41.89
CA ILE A 8 35.61 -18.37 -41.22
C ILE A 8 34.70 -17.72 -42.27
N VAL A 9 33.38 -17.85 -42.10
CA VAL A 9 32.39 -17.05 -42.84
C VAL A 9 31.92 -15.94 -41.91
N THR A 10 32.49 -14.76 -42.07
CA THR A 10 32.07 -13.54 -41.38
C THR A 10 30.90 -12.93 -42.15
N LEU A 11 29.68 -13.07 -41.64
CA LEU A 11 28.52 -12.32 -42.13
C LEU A 11 28.39 -11.04 -41.31
N ALA A 12 28.85 -9.94 -41.89
CA ALA A 12 28.60 -8.59 -41.40
C ALA A 12 27.16 -8.20 -41.77
N VAL A 13 26.30 -8.05 -40.77
CA VAL A 13 25.00 -7.36 -40.93
C VAL A 13 25.14 -5.98 -40.33
N ALA A 14 25.27 -4.98 -41.20
CA ALA A 14 25.16 -3.58 -40.86
C ALA A 14 23.67 -3.22 -40.77
N SER A 15 23.18 -2.94 -39.56
CA SER A 15 21.86 -2.33 -39.35
C SER A 15 22.07 -0.90 -38.86
N VAL A 16 21.83 0.05 -39.76
CA VAL A 16 21.72 1.49 -39.51
C VAL A 16 20.23 1.84 -39.38
N PHE A 17 19.93 2.92 -38.64
CA PHE A 17 18.63 3.59 -38.37
C PHE A 17 17.86 3.08 -37.13
N ALA A 18 17.39 3.91 -36.20
CA ALA A 18 17.34 5.37 -36.10
C ALA A 18 17.28 5.81 -34.62
N LEU A 19 17.94 6.93 -34.32
CA LEU A 19 17.79 7.71 -33.09
C LEU A 19 16.37 8.33 -33.05
N SER A 20 15.48 7.81 -32.21
CA SER A 20 14.29 8.53 -31.79
C SER A 20 14.60 9.32 -30.51
N VAL A 21 15.09 10.54 -30.69
CA VAL A 21 15.05 11.56 -29.63
C VAL A 21 13.59 11.95 -29.44
N GLY A 22 12.90 11.26 -28.55
CA GLY A 22 11.60 11.66 -28.04
C GLY A 22 11.77 12.80 -27.05
N VAL A 23 11.86 14.04 -27.56
CA VAL A 23 11.59 15.23 -26.76
C VAL A 23 10.08 15.24 -26.48
N SER A 24 9.68 14.62 -25.37
CA SER A 24 8.35 14.85 -24.82
C SER A 24 8.29 16.28 -24.31
N SER A 25 7.35 17.02 -24.89
CA SER A 25 6.97 18.38 -24.60
C SER A 25 6.95 18.65 -23.09
N VAL A 26 7.67 19.69 -22.71
CA VAL A 26 7.43 20.45 -21.47
C VAL A 26 5.94 20.81 -21.44
N TRP A 27 5.19 20.23 -20.50
CA TRP A 27 3.86 20.74 -20.18
C TRP A 27 4.06 22.07 -19.45
N ALA A 28 3.52 23.12 -20.05
CA ALA A 28 3.44 24.44 -19.49
C ALA A 28 2.82 24.40 -18.08
N ASN A 29 3.54 24.93 -17.10
CA ASN A 29 2.99 25.26 -15.81
C ASN A 29 2.22 26.58 -15.95
N GLU A 30 0.90 26.50 -16.03
CA GLU A 30 0.04 27.67 -15.92
C GLU A 30 -0.60 27.68 -14.52
N PRO A 31 -0.38 28.74 -13.71
CA PRO A 31 -0.89 28.81 -12.36
C PRO A 31 -2.31 29.37 -12.41
N GLY A 32 -3.31 28.54 -12.12
CA GLY A 32 -4.66 29.06 -11.98
C GLY A 32 -5.70 28.00 -11.74
N TYR A 33 -5.94 27.64 -10.48
CA TYR A 33 -7.30 27.34 -10.05
C TYR A 33 -7.57 28.02 -8.71
N GLY A 34 -8.55 28.91 -8.76
CA GLY A 34 -8.97 29.79 -7.69
C GLY A 34 -9.49 29.04 -6.47
N LYS A 35 -9.27 29.68 -5.33
CA LYS A 35 -10.09 29.50 -4.14
C LYS A 35 -11.54 29.91 -4.45
N GLU A 36 -12.47 28.98 -4.33
CA GLU A 36 -13.81 29.26 -3.81
C GLU A 36 -14.24 28.04 -2.98
N GLY A 37 -14.49 28.27 -1.69
CA GLY A 37 -14.98 27.24 -0.80
C GLY A 37 -16.49 27.09 -0.92
N HIS A 38 -16.98 25.87 -0.70
CA HIS A 38 -18.16 25.65 0.13
C HIS A 38 -18.20 24.21 0.63
N GLY A 39 -18.56 24.07 1.91
CA GLY A 39 -18.54 22.83 2.66
C GLY A 39 -19.43 21.76 2.04
N GLY A 40 -18.81 20.62 1.76
CA GLY A 40 -19.47 19.36 1.60
C GLY A 40 -18.60 18.33 2.31
N SER A 41 -19.05 17.90 3.48
CA SER A 41 -18.52 16.73 4.19
C SER A 41 -18.80 15.47 3.37
N GLY A 42 -18.20 15.37 2.20
CA GLY A 42 -18.18 14.20 1.36
C GLY A 42 -16.98 13.38 1.76
N HIS A 43 -17.21 12.33 2.55
CA HIS A 43 -16.25 11.25 2.67
C HIS A 43 -16.06 10.62 1.28
N SER A 44 -15.17 11.18 0.46
CA SER A 44 -14.41 10.42 -0.53
C SER A 44 -13.40 9.53 0.20
N SER A 45 -13.92 8.64 1.06
CA SER A 45 -13.16 7.60 1.74
C SER A 45 -13.26 6.30 0.96
N MET A 46 -13.00 6.35 -0.34
CA MET A 46 -12.81 5.17 -1.18
C MET A 46 -11.50 5.36 -1.93
N GLY A 47 -10.40 4.93 -1.32
CA GLY A 47 -9.12 4.84 -2.02
C GLY A 47 -7.84 4.82 -1.19
N GLY A 48 -7.88 5.17 0.11
CA GLY A 48 -6.65 5.42 0.87
C GLY A 48 -6.38 4.56 2.11
N HIS A 49 -7.34 3.79 2.61
CA HIS A 49 -7.28 3.27 3.99
C HIS A 49 -7.00 1.77 4.15
N GLY A 50 -6.80 1.01 3.07
CA GLY A 50 -6.61 -0.46 3.14
C GLY A 50 -5.21 -0.97 2.79
N LYS A 51 -4.40 -0.22 2.03
CA LYS A 51 -3.17 -0.77 1.41
C LYS A 51 -1.90 -0.58 2.23
N SER A 52 -1.86 0.35 3.17
CA SER A 52 -0.66 0.63 3.98
C SER A 52 -0.48 -0.31 5.18
N MET A 53 -1.56 -0.87 5.74
CA MET A 53 -1.45 -1.60 7.02
C MET A 53 -0.86 -3.01 6.93
N MET A 54 -1.03 -3.76 5.82
CA MET A 54 -0.53 -5.14 5.77
C MET A 54 0.97 -5.26 5.44
N HIS A 55 1.56 -4.27 4.76
CA HIS A 55 2.92 -4.39 4.22
C HIS A 55 4.02 -3.97 5.19
N ASN A 56 3.68 -3.24 6.26
CA ASN A 56 4.65 -2.73 7.23
C ASN A 56 4.96 -3.72 8.38
N SER A 57 4.33 -4.90 8.42
CA SER A 57 4.48 -5.85 9.54
C SER A 57 5.93 -6.29 9.76
N THR A 58 6.70 -6.47 8.70
CA THR A 58 8.11 -6.91 8.81
C THR A 58 9.04 -5.78 9.25
N GLY A 59 8.83 -4.56 8.76
CA GLY A 59 9.56 -3.39 9.26
C GLY A 59 9.27 -3.13 10.75
N GLN A 60 8.01 -3.31 11.18
CA GLN A 60 7.67 -3.22 12.60
C GLN A 60 8.36 -4.31 13.44
N LEU A 61 8.45 -5.55 12.94
CA LEU A 61 9.19 -6.62 13.59
C LEU A 61 10.66 -6.25 13.80
N ILE A 62 11.35 -5.77 12.76
CA ILE A 62 12.77 -5.39 12.87
C ILE A 62 12.96 -4.23 13.85
N ARG A 63 12.10 -3.20 13.79
CA ARG A 63 12.12 -2.10 14.77
C ARG A 63 11.91 -2.59 16.20
N HIS A 64 10.99 -3.54 16.42
CA HIS A 64 10.77 -4.14 17.72
C HIS A 64 12.02 -4.88 18.22
N LEU A 65 12.62 -5.73 17.40
CA LEU A 65 13.86 -6.46 17.74
C LEU A 65 15.00 -5.51 18.13
N LEU A 66 15.20 -4.45 17.35
CA LEU A 66 16.22 -3.44 17.62
C LEU A 66 15.94 -2.65 18.90
N LYS A 67 14.67 -2.32 19.17
CA LYS A 67 14.28 -1.62 20.40
C LYS A 67 14.55 -2.45 21.66
N HIS A 68 14.42 -3.77 21.56
CA HIS A 68 14.60 -4.72 22.65
C HIS A 68 15.91 -5.52 22.55
N GLU A 69 16.94 -4.98 21.87
CA GLU A 69 18.16 -5.72 21.56
C GLU A 69 18.87 -6.28 22.82
N LYS A 70 18.85 -5.55 23.93
CA LYS A 70 19.46 -5.96 25.21
C LYS A 70 18.68 -7.08 25.88
N ASP A 71 17.36 -6.95 25.95
CA ASP A 71 16.47 -7.91 26.60
C ASP A 71 16.46 -9.25 25.84
N LEU A 72 16.51 -9.16 24.52
CA LEU A 72 16.60 -10.31 23.62
C LEU A 72 18.00 -10.92 23.61
N GLY A 73 19.03 -10.18 24.01
CA GLY A 73 20.43 -10.62 23.95
C GLY A 73 20.94 -10.72 22.52
N LEU A 74 20.61 -9.74 21.67
CA LEU A 74 21.12 -9.67 20.30
C LEU A 74 22.61 -9.32 20.30
N THR A 75 23.38 -9.98 19.44
CA THR A 75 24.79 -9.64 19.24
C THR A 75 24.94 -8.36 18.42
N ALA A 76 26.08 -7.67 18.53
CA ALA A 76 26.37 -6.49 17.71
C ALA A 76 26.30 -6.78 16.19
N GLU A 77 26.68 -7.98 15.79
CA GLU A 77 26.57 -8.43 14.39
C GLU A 77 25.11 -8.59 13.96
N GLN A 78 24.26 -9.19 14.80
CA GLN A 78 22.82 -9.33 14.52
C GLN A 78 22.15 -7.96 14.43
N VAL A 79 22.48 -7.03 15.33
CA VAL A 79 21.96 -5.65 15.32
C VAL A 79 22.34 -4.94 14.02
N THR A 80 23.59 -5.06 13.58
CA THR A 80 24.06 -4.46 12.33
C THR A 80 23.30 -5.02 11.13
N LYS A 81 23.19 -6.35 11.03
CA LYS A 81 22.41 -7.02 9.96
C LYS A 81 20.93 -6.62 9.97
N LEU A 82 20.31 -6.48 11.14
CA LEU A 82 18.92 -6.01 11.26
C LEU A 82 18.74 -4.58 10.74
N LYS A 83 19.67 -3.66 11.04
CA LYS A 83 19.62 -2.29 10.51
C LYS A 83 19.75 -2.25 8.99
N ASP A 84 20.65 -3.05 8.42
CA ASP A 84 20.83 -3.15 6.98
C ASP A 84 19.59 -3.74 6.30
N MET A 85 19.01 -4.80 6.88
CA MET A 85 17.76 -5.37 6.40
C MET A 85 16.60 -4.37 6.47
N GLN A 86 16.47 -3.59 7.54
CA GLN A 86 15.46 -2.54 7.66
C GLN A 86 15.58 -1.51 6.53
N LEU A 87 16.80 -0.99 6.32
CA LEU A 87 17.06 0.01 5.29
C LEU A 87 16.77 -0.52 3.88
N ASN A 88 17.18 -1.75 3.59
CA ASN A 88 16.96 -2.37 2.29
C ASN A 88 15.48 -2.69 2.05
N LEU A 89 14.76 -3.14 3.08
CA LEU A 89 13.32 -3.36 3.02
C LEU A 89 12.59 -2.05 2.75
N ASP A 90 12.94 -0.96 3.44
CA ASP A 90 12.32 0.35 3.25
C ASP A 90 12.57 0.88 1.84
N LYS A 91 13.81 0.81 1.33
CA LYS A 91 14.14 1.21 -0.04
C LYS A 91 13.34 0.42 -1.07
N THR A 92 13.22 -0.89 -0.89
CA THR A 92 12.49 -1.76 -1.82
C THR A 92 11.01 -1.46 -1.78
N ARG A 93 10.43 -1.31 -0.58
CA ARG A 93 9.02 -0.97 -0.39
C ARG A 93 8.66 0.36 -1.04
N ILE A 94 9.44 1.41 -0.82
CA ILE A 94 9.19 2.74 -1.42
C ILE A 94 9.13 2.64 -2.95
N LYS A 95 10.08 1.94 -3.57
CA LYS A 95 10.11 1.75 -5.03
C LYS A 95 8.89 0.97 -5.51
N SER A 96 8.62 -0.19 -4.92
CA SER A 96 7.47 -1.01 -5.32
C SER A 96 6.13 -0.31 -5.10
N GLU A 97 5.97 0.46 -4.03
CA GLU A 97 4.76 1.26 -3.79
C GLU A 97 4.59 2.37 -4.83
N ALA A 98 5.68 2.99 -5.28
CA ALA A 98 5.64 3.96 -6.38
C ALA A 98 5.23 3.27 -7.69
N ASP A 99 5.81 2.13 -8.02
CA ASP A 99 5.47 1.36 -9.23
C ASP A 99 4.01 0.92 -9.23
N ILE A 100 3.50 0.45 -8.08
CA ILE A 100 2.09 0.09 -7.90
C ILE A 100 1.20 1.32 -8.13
N GLN A 101 1.54 2.47 -7.54
CA GLN A 101 0.77 3.70 -7.72
C GLN A 101 0.74 4.13 -9.19
N VAL A 102 1.87 4.07 -9.90
CA VAL A 102 1.91 4.37 -11.33
C VAL A 102 0.98 3.45 -12.11
N ALA A 103 1.09 2.13 -11.90
CA ALA A 103 0.25 1.15 -12.58
C ALA A 103 -1.25 1.33 -12.27
N GLU A 104 -1.60 1.70 -11.03
CA GLU A 104 -2.99 1.99 -10.63
C GLU A 104 -3.53 3.27 -11.27
N ARG A 105 -2.70 4.32 -11.45
CA ARG A 105 -3.11 5.55 -12.13
C ARG A 105 -3.30 5.33 -13.63
N GLU A 106 -2.42 4.56 -14.26
CA GLU A 106 -2.54 4.21 -15.67
C GLU A 106 -3.76 3.31 -15.91
N LEU A 107 -4.03 2.33 -15.03
CA LEU A 107 -5.26 1.54 -15.08
C LEU A 107 -6.49 2.43 -14.96
N LYS A 108 -6.49 3.38 -14.01
CA LYS A 108 -7.59 4.32 -13.84
C LYS A 108 -7.84 5.13 -15.13
N SER A 109 -6.77 5.64 -15.75
CA SER A 109 -6.88 6.38 -17.02
C SER A 109 -7.52 5.54 -18.12
N LEU A 110 -7.11 4.27 -18.28
CA LEU A 110 -7.71 3.37 -19.27
C LEU A 110 -9.20 3.14 -18.99
N THR A 111 -9.60 2.98 -17.72
CA THR A 111 -11.01 2.74 -17.37
C THR A 111 -11.92 3.97 -17.51
N GLU A 112 -11.37 5.18 -17.44
CA GLU A 112 -12.11 6.43 -17.63
C GLU A 112 -12.26 6.79 -19.13
N GLU A 113 -11.39 6.27 -19.99
CA GLU A 113 -11.48 6.43 -21.43
C GLU A 113 -12.46 5.40 -22.03
N GLU A 114 -13.63 5.89 -22.47
CA GLU A 114 -14.75 5.07 -22.96
C GLU A 114 -14.39 4.11 -24.11
N LYS A 115 -13.39 4.47 -24.93
CA LYS A 115 -12.96 3.70 -26.10
C LYS A 115 -11.79 2.76 -25.82
N SER A 116 -11.32 2.70 -24.58
CA SER A 116 -10.21 1.82 -24.22
C SER A 116 -10.53 0.37 -24.51
N ASP A 117 -9.55 -0.33 -25.06
CA ASP A 117 -9.62 -1.77 -25.27
C ASP A 117 -9.68 -2.52 -23.92
N LEU A 118 -10.63 -3.45 -23.79
CA LEU A 118 -10.78 -4.25 -22.57
C LEU A 118 -9.54 -5.12 -22.28
N GLY A 119 -8.84 -5.57 -23.33
CA GLY A 119 -7.59 -6.32 -23.19
C GLY A 119 -6.47 -5.47 -22.57
N ALA A 120 -6.37 -4.20 -22.96
CA ALA A 120 -5.44 -3.25 -22.36
C ALA A 120 -5.74 -3.00 -20.86
N ILE A 121 -7.02 -2.86 -20.50
CA ILE A 121 -7.46 -2.73 -19.11
C ILE A 121 -7.10 -3.98 -18.31
N GLU A 122 -7.39 -5.18 -18.84
CA GLU A 122 -7.07 -6.45 -18.18
C GLU A 122 -5.55 -6.63 -17.98
N ALA A 123 -4.75 -6.32 -19.00
CA ALA A 123 -3.30 -6.38 -18.92
C ALA A 123 -2.76 -5.45 -17.82
N LYS A 124 -3.29 -4.22 -17.73
CA LYS A 124 -2.86 -3.26 -16.72
C LYS A 124 -3.29 -3.63 -15.31
N LEU A 125 -4.48 -4.21 -15.17
CA LEU A 125 -4.98 -4.76 -13.91
C LEU A 125 -4.08 -5.90 -13.41
N LYS A 126 -3.72 -6.84 -14.29
CA LYS A 126 -2.78 -7.93 -13.98
C LYS A 126 -1.42 -7.41 -13.56
N GLN A 127 -0.87 -6.43 -14.29
CA GLN A 127 0.41 -5.82 -13.94
C GLN A 127 0.38 -5.21 -12.52
N SER A 128 -0.67 -4.46 -12.17
CA SER A 128 -0.81 -3.89 -10.81
C SER A 128 -0.89 -4.98 -9.75
N ALA A 129 -1.64 -6.06 -10.00
CA ALA A 129 -1.74 -7.20 -9.09
C ALA A 129 -0.40 -7.91 -8.89
N ASP A 130 0.36 -8.14 -9.97
CA ASP A 130 1.68 -8.77 -9.92
C ASP A 130 2.68 -7.95 -9.10
N LEU A 131 2.67 -6.62 -9.24
CA LEU A 131 3.49 -5.72 -8.43
C LEU A 131 3.12 -5.81 -6.93
N GLN A 132 1.82 -5.90 -6.61
CA GLN A 132 1.37 -6.09 -5.22
C GLN A 132 1.81 -7.45 -4.66
N VAL A 133 1.71 -8.52 -5.46
CA VAL A 133 2.19 -9.86 -5.07
C VAL A 133 3.70 -9.85 -4.83
N ALA A 134 4.47 -9.24 -5.73
CA ALA A 134 5.91 -9.09 -5.59
C ALA A 134 6.28 -8.38 -4.28
N LEU A 135 5.62 -7.26 -3.96
CA LEU A 135 5.84 -6.53 -2.71
C LEU A 135 5.52 -7.39 -1.48
N ARG A 136 4.41 -8.15 -1.48
CA ARG A 136 4.09 -9.07 -0.37
C ARG A 136 5.18 -10.14 -0.21
N MET A 137 5.69 -10.64 -1.33
CA MET A 137 6.74 -11.66 -1.32
C MET A 137 8.06 -11.11 -0.76
N VAL A 138 8.40 -9.85 -1.04
CA VAL A 138 9.56 -9.16 -0.43
C VAL A 138 9.42 -9.16 1.10
N SER A 139 8.27 -8.75 1.64
CA SER A 139 8.04 -8.74 3.09
C SER A 139 8.11 -10.15 3.69
N ILE A 140 7.53 -11.16 3.03
CA ILE A 140 7.58 -12.55 3.49
C ILE A 140 9.02 -13.06 3.56
N LYS A 141 9.82 -12.83 2.51
CA LYS A 141 11.23 -13.23 2.46
C LYS A 141 12.04 -12.54 3.55
N ALA A 142 11.93 -11.22 3.65
CA ALA A 142 12.61 -10.44 4.69
C ALA A 142 12.25 -10.92 6.10
N ARG A 143 10.98 -11.27 6.36
CA ARG A 143 10.57 -11.83 7.65
C ARG A 143 11.25 -13.17 7.94
N ARG A 144 11.38 -14.05 6.94
CA ARG A 144 12.08 -15.34 7.09
C ARG A 144 13.57 -15.12 7.37
N ASP A 145 14.20 -14.18 6.67
CA ASP A 145 15.61 -13.86 6.85
C ASP A 145 15.89 -13.28 8.26
N VAL A 146 15.00 -12.41 8.75
CA VAL A 146 15.05 -11.89 10.12
C VAL A 146 14.98 -13.04 11.13
N TYR A 147 14.02 -13.96 11.01
CA TYR A 147 13.96 -15.09 11.94
C TYR A 147 15.15 -16.03 11.81
N ALA A 148 15.67 -16.26 10.60
CA ALA A 148 16.86 -17.07 10.37
C ALA A 148 18.11 -16.51 11.06
N LEU A 149 18.20 -15.18 11.21
CA LEU A 149 19.27 -14.50 11.93
C LEU A 149 19.23 -14.73 13.46
N LEU A 150 18.05 -15.00 14.02
CA LEU A 150 17.86 -15.18 15.47
C LEU A 150 18.13 -16.62 15.90
N THR A 151 18.71 -16.79 17.09
CA THR A 151 18.82 -18.10 17.75
C THR A 151 17.44 -18.60 18.22
N PRO A 152 17.24 -19.91 18.42
CA PRO A 152 15.98 -20.43 18.96
C PRO A 152 15.55 -19.78 20.28
N GLU A 153 16.51 -19.49 21.16
CA GLU A 153 16.27 -18.82 22.44
C GLU A 153 15.79 -17.36 22.24
N GLN A 154 16.42 -16.61 21.34
CA GLN A 154 16.02 -15.25 20.99
C GLN A 154 14.60 -15.20 20.39
N ARG A 155 14.24 -16.18 19.55
CA ARG A 155 12.88 -16.29 18.98
C ARG A 155 11.83 -16.52 20.06
N THR A 156 12.12 -17.37 21.03
CA THR A 156 11.22 -17.62 22.17
C THR A 156 11.02 -16.35 22.99
N LYS A 157 12.10 -15.61 23.29
CA LYS A 157 12.02 -14.32 23.99
C LYS A 157 11.20 -13.29 23.21
N GLU A 158 11.43 -13.16 21.90
CA GLU A 158 10.67 -12.25 21.04
C GLU A 158 9.18 -12.57 21.08
N LYS A 159 8.81 -13.85 20.95
CA LYS A 159 7.42 -14.29 21.03
C LYS A 159 6.76 -13.89 22.36
N THR A 160 7.44 -14.15 23.48
CA THR A 160 6.92 -13.80 24.81
C THR A 160 6.76 -12.28 25.00
N GLU A 161 7.75 -11.49 24.57
CA GLU A 161 7.64 -10.02 24.64
C GLU A 161 6.52 -9.49 23.74
N HIS A 162 6.39 -10.02 22.52
CA HIS A 162 5.31 -9.66 21.61
C HIS A 162 3.93 -9.99 22.20
N GLU A 163 3.77 -11.17 22.81
CA GLU A 163 2.51 -11.57 23.46
C GLU A 163 2.13 -10.64 24.63
N LYS A 164 3.10 -10.22 25.46
CA LYS A 164 2.86 -9.24 26.54
C LYS A 164 2.36 -7.91 26.00
N VAL A 165 3.01 -7.39 24.96
CA VAL A 165 2.62 -6.13 24.30
C VAL A 165 1.20 -6.24 23.75
N MET A 166 0.88 -7.35 23.06
CA MET A 166 -0.45 -7.58 22.52
C MET A 166 -1.52 -7.71 23.61
N GLN A 167 -1.19 -8.31 24.76
CA GLN A 167 -2.11 -8.42 25.90
C GLN A 167 -2.36 -7.05 26.56
N GLN A 168 -1.30 -6.25 26.76
CA GLN A 168 -1.42 -4.88 27.28
C GLN A 168 -2.29 -4.00 26.38
N HIS A 169 -2.15 -4.10 25.05
CA HIS A 169 -3.01 -3.39 24.11
C HIS A 169 -4.48 -3.83 24.19
N LYS A 170 -4.75 -5.13 24.37
CA LYS A 170 -6.12 -5.64 24.55
C LYS A 170 -6.75 -5.13 25.83
N ASP A 171 -5.99 -5.02 26.92
CA ASP A 171 -6.51 -4.59 28.20
C ASP A 171 -6.63 -3.06 28.30
N ALA A 172 -5.75 -2.30 27.64
CA ALA A 172 -5.89 -0.85 27.47
C ALA A 172 -7.11 -0.47 26.59
N GLY A 173 -7.41 -1.28 25.56
CA GLY A 173 -8.61 -1.10 24.72
C GLY A 173 -9.93 -1.39 25.42
N LYS A 174 -9.92 -1.95 26.63
CA LYS A 174 -11.11 -2.13 27.49
C LYS A 174 -11.35 -0.94 28.43
N GLY A 175 -10.40 0.00 28.55
CA GLY A 175 -10.46 1.12 29.49
C GLY A 175 -10.98 2.45 28.90
N TYR A 176 -11.05 2.57 27.57
CA TYR A 176 -11.66 3.72 26.90
C TYR A 176 -12.79 3.23 26.01
N GLY A 177 -14.03 3.50 26.43
CA GLY A 177 -15.22 3.23 25.65
C GLY A 177 -15.09 3.88 24.27
N ASN A 178 -15.26 3.07 23.24
CA ASN A 178 -15.34 3.51 21.85
C ASN A 178 -16.51 4.51 21.71
N PRO A 179 -16.32 5.80 21.36
CA PRO A 179 -17.45 6.72 21.15
C PRO A 179 -18.27 6.37 19.89
N HIS A 180 -17.80 5.40 19.09
CA HIS A 180 -18.46 4.89 17.90
C HIS A 180 -18.62 3.37 17.93
N GLY A 181 -18.96 2.81 19.08
CA GLY A 181 -19.53 1.46 19.19
C GLY A 181 -21.04 1.53 19.10
N GLY A 182 -21.63 1.04 18.01
CA GLY A 182 -23.06 1.13 17.72
C GLY A 182 -23.93 0.64 18.87
N THR A 183 -24.74 1.54 19.42
CA THR A 183 -25.94 1.21 20.17
C THR A 183 -26.95 0.57 19.23
N SER A 184 -26.89 -0.75 19.06
CA SER A 184 -28.07 -1.54 18.71
C SER A 184 -28.90 -1.76 19.98
N GLY A 185 -29.43 -0.67 20.54
CA GLY A 185 -30.57 -0.73 21.43
C GLY A 185 -31.85 -0.81 20.60
N PRO A 186 -32.93 -1.46 21.06
CA PRO A 186 -34.19 -1.44 20.33
C PRO A 186 -34.64 0.02 20.16
N MET A 187 -34.81 0.46 18.92
CA MET A 187 -35.35 1.79 18.62
C MET A 187 -36.74 1.90 19.22
N LYS A 188 -36.81 2.50 20.42
CA LYS A 188 -38.07 2.94 21.02
C LYS A 188 -38.49 4.18 20.24
N GLY A 189 -39.50 4.00 19.40
CA GLY A 189 -40.00 5.01 18.48
C GLY A 189 -40.26 6.36 19.15
N SER A 190 -39.82 7.42 18.49
CA SER A 190 -40.30 8.77 18.75
C SER A 190 -41.10 9.23 17.52
N PRO A 191 -42.36 9.65 17.69
CA PRO A 191 -43.22 10.04 16.58
C PRO A 191 -42.81 11.44 16.09
N HIS A 192 -42.49 11.55 14.81
CA HIS A 192 -42.36 12.84 14.15
C HIS A 192 -43.71 13.56 14.21
N LYS A 193 -43.78 14.63 15.02
CA LYS A 193 -44.88 15.60 14.97
C LYS A 193 -44.75 16.39 13.66
N GLY A 194 -45.49 15.94 12.65
CA GLY A 194 -45.84 16.75 11.48
C GLY A 194 -46.85 17.80 11.91
N GLY A 195 -46.43 19.06 11.91
CA GLY A 195 -47.31 20.21 12.03
C GLY A 195 -46.96 21.19 10.94
N LEU A 196 -47.76 21.22 9.87
CA LEU A 196 -47.97 22.43 9.07
C LEU A 196 -49.23 22.27 8.20
N LEU A 197 -50.23 23.11 8.51
CA LEU A 197 -51.25 23.67 7.62
C LEU A 197 -52.33 22.73 7.03
N LYS A 198 -53.46 22.65 7.74
CA LYS A 198 -54.77 22.58 7.06
C LYS A 198 -55.83 23.28 7.89
N GLY A 199 -56.18 24.50 7.49
CA GLY A 199 -57.15 25.34 8.18
C GLY A 199 -57.41 26.63 7.41
N LEU A 200 -57.91 26.51 6.16
CA LEU A 200 -58.61 27.59 5.49
C LEU A 200 -60.02 27.09 5.21
N SER A 201 -60.96 27.61 6.00
CA SER A 201 -62.39 27.52 5.78
C SER A 201 -62.78 28.32 4.54
N LEU A 202 -63.31 27.66 3.52
CA LEU A 202 -64.15 28.29 2.51
C LEU A 202 -65.60 27.99 2.87
N GLN A 203 -66.26 29.00 3.43
CA GLN A 203 -67.70 29.04 3.61
C GLN A 203 -68.31 29.62 2.32
N GLN A 204 -69.44 29.05 1.92
CA GLN A 204 -70.20 29.33 0.70
C GLN A 204 -70.75 30.76 0.69
N ALA A 205 -70.69 31.41 -0.48
CA ALA A 205 -71.77 32.19 -1.12
C ALA A 205 -71.38 32.45 -2.57
#